data_AF-A0A954XTD1-F1
#
_entry.id   AF-A0A954XTD1-F1
#
_cell.length_a   1.000
_cell.length_b   1.000
_cell.length_c   1.000
_cell.angle_alpha   90.00
_cell.angle_beta   90.00
_cell.angle_gamma   90.00
#
_symmetry.space_group_name_H-M   'P 1'
#
loop_
_entity.id
_entity.type
_entity.pdbx_description
1 polymer ?
#
loop_
_entity_poly.entity_id
_entity_poly.type
_entity_poly.pdbx_seq_one_letter_code
_entity_poly.pdbx_strand_id
1 'polypeptide(L)'
;MKAIVGDKIRVKTDLRRGFVERIKGKALFVRLEDGETAKLSDADLTNFSLAARKAWESMPHRRVGRPRGTSRTDRVSVTLRINRDLWKQFKLAEEEGLILDRTATVNEWIEEKLNELDR
;
A
#
# COMPACT_ATOMS: atom_id res chain seq x y z
N MET A 1 -3.97 19.08 -16.89
CA MET A 1 -3.29 18.42 -15.75
C MET A 1 -2.08 19.28 -15.39
N LYS A 2 -2.18 20.27 -14.49
CA LYS A 2 -1.12 21.30 -14.38
C LYS A 2 0.20 20.72 -13.84
N ALA A 3 1.13 20.42 -14.74
CA ALA A 3 2.50 20.04 -14.40
C ALA A 3 3.31 21.27 -13.96
N ILE A 4 4.31 21.05 -13.12
CA ILE A 4 5.26 22.07 -12.65
C ILE A 4 6.68 21.59 -13.02
N VAL A 5 7.60 22.54 -13.21
CA VAL A 5 9.03 22.23 -13.40
C VAL A 5 9.53 21.35 -12.25
N GLY A 6 10.29 20.31 -12.57
CA GLY A 6 10.77 19.28 -11.66
C GLY A 6 9.83 18.08 -11.49
N ASP A 7 8.60 18.13 -12.01
CA ASP A 7 7.69 16.98 -11.93
C ASP A 7 8.23 15.78 -12.71
N LYS A 8 8.17 14.60 -12.09
CA LYS A 8 8.45 13.34 -12.76
C LYS A 8 7.22 12.91 -13.55
N ILE A 9 7.43 12.65 -14.83
CA ILE A 9 6.36 12.32 -15.75
C ILE A 9 6.70 11.09 -16.59
N ARG A 10 5.68 10.53 -17.23
CA ARG A 10 5.80 9.51 -18.28
C ARG A 10 5.04 9.96 -19.52
N VAL A 11 5.67 9.84 -20.67
CA VAL A 11 5.05 10.04 -21.98
C VAL A 11 4.14 8.86 -22.28
N LYS A 12 2.89 9.10 -22.71
CA LYS A 12 1.92 8.02 -22.94
C LYS A 12 2.22 7.20 -24.18
N THR A 13 2.78 7.83 -25.22
CA THR A 13 3.00 7.21 -26.53
C THR A 13 4.11 6.17 -26.52
N ASP A 14 5.26 6.50 -25.95
CA ASP A 14 6.46 5.65 -25.96
C ASP A 14 6.84 5.13 -24.56
N LEU A 15 6.04 5.48 -23.54
CA LEU A 15 6.23 5.09 -22.15
C LEU A 15 7.55 5.58 -21.52
N ARG A 16 8.31 6.44 -22.21
CA ARG A 16 9.54 7.01 -21.68
C ARG A 16 9.26 7.93 -20.52
N ARG A 17 10.23 8.01 -19.62
CA ARG A 17 10.15 8.79 -18.38
C ARG A 17 11.13 9.95 -18.44
N GLY A 18 10.80 10.98 -17.69
CA GLY A 18 11.60 12.18 -17.63
C GLY A 18 11.09 13.17 -16.59
N PHE A 19 11.69 14.34 -16.62
CA PHE A 19 11.37 15.45 -15.73
C PHE A 19 11.00 16.68 -16.54
N VAL A 20 10.02 17.43 -16.06
CA VAL A 20 9.67 18.72 -16.67
C VAL A 20 10.81 19.71 -16.39
N GLU A 21 11.50 20.16 -17.42
CA GLU A 21 12.62 21.11 -17.30
C GLU A 21 12.14 22.55 -17.49
N ARG A 22 11.18 22.76 -18.40
CA ARG A 22 10.63 24.09 -18.67
C ARG A 22 9.18 24.04 -19.10
N ILE A 23 8.42 25.08 -18.78
CA ILE A 23 7.03 25.26 -19.20
C ILE A 23 6.92 26.58 -19.96
N LYS A 24 6.35 26.56 -21.17
CA LYS A 24 6.10 27.76 -21.97
C LYS A 24 4.67 27.74 -22.51
N GLY A 25 3.78 28.54 -21.93
CA GLY A 25 2.37 28.54 -22.28
C GLY A 25 1.71 27.18 -22.02
N LYS A 26 1.20 26.54 -23.07
CA LYS A 26 0.60 25.19 -23.02
C LYS A 26 1.58 24.05 -23.31
N ALA A 27 2.84 24.35 -23.64
CA ALA A 27 3.84 23.35 -23.98
C ALA A 27 4.76 23.08 -22.79
N LEU A 28 5.02 21.79 -22.56
CA LEU A 28 5.96 21.26 -21.58
C LEU A 28 7.21 20.79 -22.31
N PHE A 29 8.38 21.19 -21.80
CA PHE A 29 9.68 20.70 -22.24
C PHE A 29 10.18 19.72 -21.20
N VAL A 30 10.36 18.47 -21.63
CA VAL A 30 10.61 17.34 -20.76
C VAL A 30 11.96 16.77 -21.11
N ARG A 31 12.86 16.74 -20.13
CA ARG A 31 14.13 16.03 -20.26
C ARG A 31 13.90 14.56 -19.94
N LEU A 32 14.01 13.73 -20.96
CA LEU A 32 13.88 12.28 -20.87
C LEU A 32 15.15 11.67 -20.24
N GLU A 33 15.04 10.43 -19.78
CA GLU A 33 16.14 9.71 -19.12
C GLU A 33 17.35 9.44 -20.06
N ASP A 34 17.12 9.42 -21.37
CA ASP A 34 18.14 9.34 -22.42
C ASP A 34 18.87 10.68 -22.69
N GLY A 35 18.46 11.75 -22.01
CA GLY A 35 19.00 13.10 -22.17
C GLY A 35 18.32 13.92 -23.27
N GLU A 36 17.41 13.33 -24.04
CA GLU A 36 16.65 14.08 -25.06
C GLU A 36 15.65 15.03 -24.42
N THR A 37 15.39 16.17 -25.09
CA THR A 37 14.34 17.09 -24.67
C THR A 37 13.15 16.99 -25.62
N ALA A 38 12.02 16.52 -25.10
CA ALA A 38 10.77 16.41 -25.85
C ALA A 38 9.83 17.57 -25.53
N LYS A 39 9.23 18.15 -26.58
CA LYS A 39 8.15 19.14 -26.45
C LYS A 39 6.82 18.41 -26.46
N LEU A 40 6.09 18.44 -25.35
CA LEU A 40 4.88 17.65 -25.14
C LEU A 40 3.74 18.52 -24.59
N SER A 41 2.50 18.04 -24.75
CA SER A 41 1.32 18.65 -24.14
C SER A 41 0.89 17.88 -22.88
N ASP A 42 0.09 18.52 -22.02
CA ASP A 42 -0.52 17.88 -20.85
C ASP A 42 -1.30 16.58 -21.20
N ALA A 43 -1.85 16.48 -22.42
CA ALA A 43 -2.66 15.35 -22.84
C ALA A 43 -1.80 14.08 -23.06
N ASP A 44 -0.53 14.27 -23.45
CA ASP A 44 0.39 13.21 -23.86
C ASP A 44 1.16 12.62 -22.68
N LEU A 45 0.86 13.07 -21.46
CA LEU A 45 1.69 12.83 -20.29
C LEU A 45 0.88 12.25 -19.14
N THR A 46 1.56 11.43 -18.34
CA THR A 46 1.12 11.00 -17.00
C THR A 46 2.06 11.63 -15.99
N ASN A 47 1.58 12.56 -15.17
CA ASN A 47 2.37 13.20 -14.14
C ASN A 47 2.25 12.46 -12.80
N PHE A 48 3.35 11.85 -12.37
CA PHE A 48 3.42 11.08 -11.12
C PHE A 48 3.52 11.99 -9.89
N SER A 49 4.25 13.10 -10.02
CA SER A 49 4.41 14.08 -8.95
C SER A 49 3.10 14.79 -8.61
N LEU A 50 2.18 14.93 -9.56
CA LEU A 50 0.88 15.55 -9.32
C LEU A 50 0.03 14.75 -8.33
N ALA A 51 0.05 13.41 -8.42
CA ALA A 51 -0.69 12.56 -7.49
C ALA A 51 -0.17 12.72 -6.06
N ALA A 52 1.16 12.76 -5.90
CA ALA A 52 1.79 13.02 -4.61
C ALA A 52 1.44 14.41 -4.06
N ARG A 53 1.50 15.46 -4.88
CA ARG A 53 1.10 16.82 -4.48
C ARG A 53 -0.35 16.89 -4.06
N LYS A 54 -1.27 16.31 -4.83
CA LYS A 54 -2.69 16.27 -4.47
C LYS A 54 -2.92 15.55 -3.15
N ALA A 55 -2.18 14.48 -2.89
CA ALA A 55 -2.24 13.76 -1.61
C ALA A 55 -1.71 14.60 -0.44
N TRP A 56 -0.63 15.38 -0.65
CA TRP A 56 -0.08 16.27 0.38
C TRP A 56 -0.94 17.52 0.60
N GLU A 57 -1.51 18.11 -0.45
CA GLU A 57 -2.36 19.30 -0.38
C GLU A 57 -3.72 19.00 0.24
N SER A 58 -4.32 17.84 -0.10
CA SER A 58 -5.56 17.39 0.53
C SER A 58 -5.34 16.88 1.96
N MET A 59 -4.07 16.71 2.37
CA MET A 59 -3.57 16.21 3.65
C MET A 59 -4.69 15.57 4.47
N PRO A 60 -5.26 14.45 4.01
CA PRO A 60 -6.45 13.94 4.66
C PRO A 60 -6.04 13.67 6.09
N HIS A 61 -6.73 14.32 7.03
CA HIS A 61 -6.66 14.00 8.46
C HIS A 61 -7.22 12.59 8.74
N ARG A 62 -7.08 11.67 7.78
CA ARG A 62 -7.25 10.26 7.99
C ARG A 62 -6.06 9.83 8.84
N ARG A 63 -6.37 9.58 10.10
CA ARG A 63 -5.62 8.62 10.92
C ARG A 63 -5.27 7.46 10.01
N VAL A 64 -3.97 7.22 9.80
CA VAL A 64 -3.49 5.97 9.23
C VAL A 64 -4.19 4.83 10.00
N GLY A 65 -4.98 4.03 9.27
CA GLY A 65 -5.96 3.10 9.84
C GLY A 65 -7.28 3.07 9.06
N ARG A 66 -7.97 1.92 9.12
CA ARG A 66 -9.30 1.72 8.50
C ARG A 66 -10.33 2.66 9.16
N PRO A 67 -11.32 3.22 8.42
CA PRO A 67 -12.33 4.10 9.01
C PRO A 67 -13.03 3.48 10.21
N ARG A 68 -13.21 4.24 11.30
CA ARG A 68 -14.04 3.84 12.46
C ARG A 68 -15.43 3.43 11.95
N GLY A 69 -15.89 2.24 12.37
CA GLY A 69 -17.20 1.70 11.98
C GLY A 69 -17.21 0.74 10.78
N THR A 70 -16.05 0.42 10.19
CA THR A 70 -15.96 -0.61 9.13
C THR A 70 -15.75 -2.03 9.66
N SER A 71 -15.68 -2.23 10.98
CA SER A 71 -15.62 -3.55 11.61
C SER A 71 -16.97 -4.24 11.51
N ARG A 72 -17.21 -4.85 10.34
CA ARG A 72 -18.22 -5.90 10.16
C ARG A 72 -17.74 -7.25 10.72
N THR A 73 -16.77 -7.23 11.63
CA THR A 73 -16.06 -8.41 12.13
C THR A 73 -15.79 -8.22 13.61
N ASP A 74 -16.31 -9.10 14.45
CA ASP A 74 -16.19 -9.11 15.92
C ASP A 74 -14.79 -9.52 16.41
N ARG A 75 -13.76 -9.34 15.58
CA ARG A 75 -12.38 -9.74 15.90
C ARG A 75 -11.59 -8.54 16.38
N VAL A 76 -11.00 -8.65 17.56
CA VAL A 76 -10.01 -7.72 18.09
C VAL A 76 -8.63 -8.18 17.64
N SER A 77 -7.87 -7.30 16.99
CA SER A 77 -6.48 -7.59 16.63
C SER A 77 -5.61 -7.48 17.88
N VAL A 78 -4.97 -8.58 18.26
CA VAL A 78 -4.04 -8.67 19.39
C VAL A 78 -2.67 -9.15 18.90
N THR A 79 -1.60 -8.72 19.56
CA THR A 79 -0.25 -9.23 19.29
C THR A 79 0.13 -10.20 20.40
N LEU A 80 0.22 -11.49 20.07
CA LEU A 80 0.68 -12.55 20.96
C LEU A 80 2.12 -12.95 20.60
N ARG A 81 2.96 -13.25 21.60
CA ARG A 81 4.29 -13.85 21.38
C ARG A 81 4.22 -15.33 21.71
N ILE A 82 4.44 -16.17 20.70
CA ILE A 82 4.52 -17.63 20.82
C ILE A 82 5.99 -18.06 20.70
N ASN A 83 6.39 -19.10 21.41
CA ASN A 83 7.73 -19.68 21.27
C ASN A 83 7.99 -20.08 19.80
N ARG A 84 9.20 -19.78 19.30
CA ARG A 84 9.62 -20.05 17.93
C ARG A 84 9.46 -21.53 17.53
N ASP A 85 9.87 -22.47 18.38
CA ASP A 85 9.84 -23.89 18.01
C ASP A 85 8.42 -24.45 18.05
N LEU A 86 7.60 -23.96 18.99
CA LEU A 86 6.17 -24.24 19.00
C LEU A 86 5.49 -23.73 17.72
N TRP A 87 5.82 -22.52 17.27
CA TRP A 87 5.28 -21.98 16.02
C TRP A 87 5.69 -22.79 14.78
N LYS A 88 6.92 -23.34 14.76
CA LYS A 88 7.34 -24.26 13.69
C LYS A 88 6.51 -25.54 13.68
N GLN A 89 6.25 -26.12 14.85
CA GLN A 89 5.41 -27.32 14.96
C GLN A 89 3.98 -27.04 14.48
N PHE A 90 3.40 -25.90 14.84
CA PHE A 90 2.11 -25.45 14.30
C PHE A 90 2.09 -25.37 12.77
N LYS A 91 3.17 -24.84 12.18
CA LYS A 91 3.27 -24.73 10.72
C LYS A 91 3.33 -26.10 10.06
N LEU A 92 4.12 -27.03 10.62
CA LEU A 92 4.20 -28.40 10.11
C LEU A 92 2.86 -29.13 10.23
N ALA A 93 2.17 -29.00 11.37
CA ALA A 93 0.86 -29.59 11.57
C ALA A 93 -0.21 -29.09 10.58
N GLU A 94 -0.13 -27.81 10.19
CA GLU A 94 -1.01 -27.25 9.14
C GLU A 94 -0.65 -27.80 7.75
N GLU A 95 0.64 -27.88 7.43
CA GLU A 95 1.14 -28.44 6.16
C GLU A 95 0.81 -29.93 5.99
N GLU A 96 0.81 -30.68 7.09
CA GLU A 96 0.42 -32.09 7.15
C GLU A 96 -1.10 -32.30 7.21
N GLY A 97 -1.89 -31.22 7.32
CA GLY A 97 -3.35 -31.26 7.37
C GLY A 97 -3.92 -31.75 8.70
N LEU A 98 -3.12 -31.81 9.76
CA LEU A 98 -3.56 -32.16 11.12
C LEU A 98 -4.40 -31.04 11.74
N ILE A 99 -4.17 -29.80 11.31
CA ILE A 99 -4.99 -28.64 11.67
C ILE A 99 -5.38 -27.87 10.40
N LEU A 100 -6.62 -27.41 10.34
CA LEU A 100 -7.20 -26.73 9.17
C LEU A 100 -6.73 -25.28 9.03
N ASP A 101 -6.68 -24.55 10.14
CA ASP A 101 -6.28 -23.15 10.21
C ASP A 101 -5.67 -22.88 11.58
N ARG A 102 -4.39 -22.49 11.60
CA ARG A 102 -3.69 -22.12 12.85
C ARG A 102 -4.43 -21.07 13.65
N THR A 103 -5.12 -20.14 13.00
CA THR A 103 -5.87 -19.07 13.68
C THR A 103 -7.09 -19.64 14.42
N ALA A 104 -7.88 -20.47 13.74
CA ALA A 104 -9.03 -21.15 14.34
C ALA A 104 -8.60 -22.03 15.52
N THR A 105 -7.57 -22.85 15.33
CA THR A 105 -7.05 -23.75 16.36
C THR A 105 -6.55 -23.01 17.60
N VAL A 106 -5.81 -21.91 17.43
CA VAL A 106 -5.34 -21.11 18.58
C VAL A 106 -6.51 -20.47 19.34
N ASN A 107 -7.53 -19.98 18.64
CA ASN A 107 -8.70 -19.40 19.30
C ASN A 107 -9.50 -20.44 20.09
N GLU A 108 -9.71 -21.64 19.52
CA GLU A 108 -10.40 -22.76 20.17
C GLU A 108 -9.68 -23.17 21.46
N TRP A 109 -8.36 -23.36 21.42
CA TRP A 109 -7.60 -23.72 22.62
C TRP A 109 -7.60 -22.62 23.69
N ILE A 110 -7.59 -21.35 23.29
CA ILE A 110 -7.73 -20.24 24.25
C ILE A 110 -9.12 -20.27 24.89
N GLU A 111 -10.18 -20.50 24.11
CA GLU A 111 -11.55 -20.59 24.62
C GLU A 111 -11.71 -21.76 25.60
N GLU A 112 -11.21 -22.95 25.26
CA GLU A 112 -11.20 -24.11 26.16
C GLU A 112 -10.51 -23.79 27.50
N LYS A 113 -9.34 -23.14 27.46
CA LYS A 113 -8.60 -22.77 28.68
C LYS A 113 -9.26 -21.67 29.49
N LEU A 114 -9.96 -20.74 28.85
CA LEU A 114 -10.76 -19.76 29.57
C LEU A 114 -11.95 -20.43 30.28
N ASN A 115 -12.64 -21.36 29.61
CA ASN A 115 -13.74 -22.12 30.21
C ASN A 115 -13.31 -22.97 31.42
N GLU A 116 -12.05 -23.42 31.46
CA GLU A 116 -11.48 -24.11 32.63
C GLU A 116 -11.28 -23.18 33.83
N LEU A 117 -11.02 -21.88 33.61
CA LEU A 117 -10.78 -20.90 34.66
C LEU A 117 -12.07 -20.33 35.27
N ASP A 118 -13.17 -20.39 34.52
CA ASP A 118 -14.51 -19.96 34.96
C ASP A 118 -15.27 -21.05 35.76
N ARG A 119 -14.61 -22.16 36.10
CA ARG A 119 -15.09 -23.22 37.00
C ARG A 119 -14.46 -23.13 38.38
#